data_AF-A0A9N9DM21-F1
#
_entry.id   AF-A0A9N9DM21-F1
#
_cell.length_a   1.000
_cell.length_b   1.000
_cell.length_c   1.000
_cell.angle_alpha   90.00
_cell.angle_beta   90.00
_cell.angle_gamma   90.00
#
_symmetry.space_group_name_H-M   'P 1'
#
loop_
_entity.id
_entity.type
_entity.pdbx_description
1 polymer ?
#
loop_
_entity_poly.entity_id
_entity_poly.type
_entity_poly.pdbx_seq_one_letter_code
_entity_poly.pdbx_strand_id
1 'polypeptide(L)'
;MAEESEDAIEYVEIISKRLTELLDLGFQLSYSVIGSILYLFEDRLEGIGETLVKSFINVKQDSRDNLLNRCLIETLRPKHSSNKPQVWNFLYKAMTNNPEVAFTKAFEYYLRKNEKLTTEYGIIKLSLPSNFYNWILIKFGLDARITRLCFEDILKARVSIDKAITANANTDIPNGISQYDFHTTCNIFKIYSPLFRYYLPDLFNMKISFDMPMQIIEDTDDIFRNYLHELIYQNFPNSENVNLN
;
A
#
# COMPACT_ATOMS: atom_id res chain seq x y z
N MET A 1 22.72 -3.55 -29.73
CA MET A 1 21.91 -2.37 -29.32
C MET A 1 20.79 -2.01 -30.30
N ALA A 2 20.87 -2.33 -31.61
CA ALA A 2 19.75 -2.13 -32.54
C ALA A 2 18.73 -3.29 -32.52
N GLU A 3 19.19 -4.55 -32.44
CA GLU A 3 18.31 -5.75 -32.45
C GLU A 3 17.31 -5.81 -31.28
N GLU A 4 17.72 -5.48 -30.05
CA GLU A 4 16.80 -5.50 -28.88
C GLU A 4 15.61 -4.53 -29.01
N SER A 5 15.74 -3.50 -29.85
CA SER A 5 14.66 -2.53 -30.07
C SER A 5 13.65 -3.00 -31.12
N GLU A 6 14.05 -3.88 -32.04
CA GLU A 6 13.23 -4.36 -33.15
C GLU A 6 12.31 -5.50 -32.71
N ASP A 7 12.85 -6.47 -31.96
CA ASP A 7 12.07 -7.57 -31.37
C ASP A 7 10.98 -7.04 -30.41
N ALA A 8 11.30 -6.01 -29.63
CA ALA A 8 10.34 -5.40 -28.71
C ALA A 8 9.18 -4.73 -29.45
N ILE A 9 9.41 -4.14 -30.62
CA ILE A 9 8.37 -3.56 -31.48
C ILE A 9 7.49 -4.69 -32.04
N GLU A 10 8.09 -5.77 -32.53
CA GLU A 10 7.36 -6.93 -33.06
C GLU A 10 6.44 -7.54 -32.01
N TYR A 11 6.92 -7.76 -30.77
CA TYR A 11 6.08 -8.29 -29.70
C TYR A 11 4.92 -7.37 -29.34
N VAL A 12 5.15 -6.05 -29.34
CA VAL A 12 4.08 -5.07 -29.06
C VAL A 12 2.97 -5.20 -30.11
N GLU A 13 3.33 -5.29 -31.39
CA GLU A 13 2.37 -5.43 -32.49
C GLU A 13 1.60 -6.76 -32.41
N ILE A 14 2.29 -7.87 -32.16
CA ILE A 14 1.67 -9.20 -32.02
C ILE A 14 0.66 -9.19 -30.87
N ILE A 15 1.05 -8.72 -29.69
CA ILE A 15 0.19 -8.69 -28.51
C ILE A 15 -0.99 -7.73 -28.74
N SER A 16 -0.74 -6.54 -29.30
CA SER A 16 -1.80 -5.59 -29.63
C SER A 16 -2.82 -6.20 -30.59
N LYS A 17 -2.38 -6.90 -31.64
CA LYS A 17 -3.26 -7.58 -32.58
C LYS A 17 -4.14 -8.62 -31.88
N ARG A 18 -3.57 -9.48 -31.03
CA ARG A 18 -4.34 -10.49 -30.29
C ARG A 18 -5.34 -9.87 -29.32
N LEU A 19 -4.97 -8.78 -28.65
CA LEU A 19 -5.90 -8.06 -27.78
C LEU A 19 -7.06 -7.45 -28.59
N THR A 20 -6.79 -6.88 -29.76
CA THR A 20 -7.84 -6.38 -30.66
C THR A 20 -8.77 -7.50 -31.13
N GLU A 21 -8.24 -8.66 -31.53
CA GLU A 21 -9.05 -9.83 -31.89
C GLU A 21 -9.98 -10.26 -30.74
N LEU A 22 -9.51 -10.20 -29.48
CA LEU A 22 -10.36 -10.48 -28.31
C LEU A 22 -11.45 -9.43 -28.12
N LEU A 23 -11.14 -8.14 -28.32
CA LEU A 23 -12.12 -7.07 -28.25
C LEU A 23 -13.22 -7.23 -29.31
N ASP A 24 -12.84 -7.63 -30.54
CA ASP A 24 -13.78 -7.87 -31.63
C ASP A 24 -14.74 -9.05 -31.32
N LEU A 25 -14.30 -10.00 -30.50
CA LEU A 25 -15.13 -11.09 -29.98
C LEU A 25 -16.01 -10.69 -28.78
N GLY A 26 -16.00 -9.41 -28.38
CA GLY A 26 -16.81 -8.87 -27.29
C GLY A 26 -16.13 -8.87 -25.93
N PHE A 27 -14.83 -9.19 -25.85
CA PHE A 27 -14.08 -9.04 -24.60
C PHE A 27 -13.96 -7.57 -24.22
N GLN A 28 -13.94 -7.27 -22.92
CA GLN A 28 -13.74 -5.91 -22.43
C GLN A 28 -12.41 -5.78 -21.70
N LEU A 29 -11.45 -5.10 -22.33
CA LEU A 29 -10.18 -4.75 -21.70
C LEU A 29 -10.33 -3.57 -20.73
N SER A 30 -11.05 -3.79 -19.63
CA SER A 30 -11.20 -2.81 -18.55
C SER A 30 -9.90 -2.65 -17.75
N TYR A 31 -9.75 -1.56 -17.00
CA TYR A 31 -8.58 -1.37 -16.13
C TYR A 31 -8.47 -2.44 -15.03
N SER A 32 -9.61 -2.97 -14.57
CA SER A 32 -9.63 -4.07 -13.61
C SER A 32 -9.06 -5.36 -14.23
N VAL A 33 -9.42 -5.65 -15.49
CA VAL A 33 -8.84 -6.77 -16.24
C VAL A 33 -7.34 -6.58 -16.44
N ILE A 34 -6.90 -5.38 -16.82
CA ILE A 34 -5.46 -5.08 -16.96
C ILE A 34 -4.73 -5.27 -15.63
N GLY A 35 -5.28 -4.77 -14.52
CA GLY A 35 -4.72 -4.98 -13.19
C GLY A 35 -4.58 -6.47 -12.84
N SER A 36 -5.59 -7.28 -13.16
CA SER A 36 -5.53 -8.74 -13.00
C SER A 36 -4.47 -9.39 -13.89
N ILE A 37 -4.27 -8.91 -15.12
CA ILE A 37 -3.20 -9.41 -16.00
C ILE A 37 -1.82 -9.06 -15.42
N LEU A 38 -1.64 -7.86 -14.86
CA LEU A 38 -0.38 -7.50 -14.20
C LEU A 38 -0.07 -8.43 -13.02
N TYR A 39 -1.08 -8.77 -12.21
CA TYR A 39 -0.92 -9.77 -11.15
C TYR A 39 -0.63 -11.18 -11.70
N LEU A 40 -1.28 -11.58 -12.79
CA LEU A 40 -1.04 -12.89 -13.43
C LEU A 40 0.43 -13.04 -13.88
N PHE A 41 1.07 -11.95 -14.29
CA PHE A 41 2.45 -11.92 -14.78
C PHE A 41 3.44 -11.31 -13.79
N GLU A 42 3.09 -11.17 -12.53
CA GLU A 42 3.85 -10.40 -11.53
C GLU A 42 5.35 -10.73 -11.45
N ASP A 43 5.70 -12.02 -11.48
CA ASP A 43 7.08 -12.49 -11.41
C ASP A 43 7.86 -12.26 -12.73
N ARG A 44 7.15 -11.96 -13.81
CA ARG A 44 7.71 -11.73 -15.16
C ARG A 44 7.67 -10.25 -15.57
N LEU A 45 7.07 -9.37 -14.77
CA LEU A 45 6.87 -7.96 -15.13
C LEU A 45 8.18 -7.22 -15.41
N GLU A 46 9.30 -7.63 -14.81
CA GLU A 46 10.61 -7.04 -15.12
C GLU A 46 11.03 -7.26 -16.58
N GLY A 47 10.69 -8.42 -17.16
CA GLY A 47 11.03 -8.75 -18.55
C GLY A 47 9.96 -8.34 -19.56
N ILE A 48 8.67 -8.49 -19.22
CA ILE A 48 7.58 -8.30 -20.20
C ILE A 48 6.68 -7.09 -19.92
N GLY A 49 6.83 -6.43 -18.77
CA GLY A 49 5.89 -5.43 -18.30
C GLY A 49 5.81 -4.20 -19.22
N GLU A 50 6.93 -3.75 -19.77
CA GLU A 50 6.94 -2.60 -20.70
C GLU A 50 6.24 -2.93 -22.01
N THR A 51 6.47 -4.13 -22.55
CA THR A 51 5.77 -4.63 -23.74
C THR A 51 4.26 -4.68 -23.49
N LEU A 52 3.82 -5.23 -22.35
CA LEU A 52 2.42 -5.25 -21.97
C LEU A 52 1.81 -3.85 -21.89
N VAL A 53 2.48 -2.92 -21.20
CA VAL A 53 2.02 -1.53 -21.07
C VAL A 53 1.87 -0.86 -22.43
N LYS A 54 2.86 -0.98 -23.31
CA LYS A 54 2.80 -0.45 -24.67
C LYS A 54 1.65 -1.07 -25.47
N SER A 55 1.45 -2.38 -25.38
CA SER A 55 0.35 -3.05 -26.07
C SER A 55 -1.02 -2.60 -25.56
N PHE A 56 -1.17 -2.41 -24.24
CA PHE A 56 -2.41 -1.87 -23.66
C PHE A 56 -2.69 -0.43 -24.08
N ILE A 57 -1.65 0.43 -24.14
CA ILE A 57 -1.74 1.79 -24.66
C ILE A 57 -2.25 1.77 -26.10
N ASN A 58 -1.63 0.97 -26.96
CA ASN A 58 -1.98 0.87 -28.38
C ASN A 58 -3.44 0.44 -28.58
N VAL A 59 -3.91 -0.54 -27.81
CA VAL A 59 -5.26 -1.10 -27.97
C VAL A 59 -6.31 -0.19 -27.36
N LYS A 60 -6.04 0.41 -26.19
CA LYS A 60 -7.00 1.31 -25.51
C LYS A 60 -7.00 2.74 -26.05
N GLN A 61 -6.00 3.12 -26.85
CA GLN A 61 -5.76 4.49 -27.29
C GLN A 61 -5.68 5.46 -26.10
N ASP A 62 -5.02 5.02 -25.03
CA ASP A 62 -4.90 5.77 -23.77
C ASP A 62 -3.50 6.37 -23.61
N SER A 63 -3.37 7.43 -22.82
CA SER A 63 -2.04 7.92 -22.45
C SER A 63 -1.38 6.98 -21.45
N ARG A 64 -0.05 6.90 -21.48
CA ARG A 64 0.72 6.11 -20.51
C ARG A 64 0.37 6.50 -19.07
N ASP A 65 0.32 7.80 -18.78
CA ASP A 65 0.03 8.29 -17.44
C ASP A 65 -1.38 7.93 -16.99
N ASN A 66 -2.41 8.08 -17.84
CA ASN A 66 -3.78 7.71 -17.46
C ASN A 66 -3.89 6.19 -17.26
N LEU A 67 -3.29 5.40 -18.16
CA LEU A 67 -3.27 3.94 -18.05
C LEU A 67 -2.64 3.50 -16.71
N LEU A 68 -1.41 3.95 -16.44
CA LEU A 68 -0.67 3.55 -15.24
C LEU A 68 -1.36 3.99 -13.95
N ASN A 69 -1.92 5.22 -13.91
CA ASN A 69 -2.66 5.70 -12.74
C ASN A 69 -3.93 4.88 -12.49
N ARG A 70 -4.66 4.50 -13.54
CA ARG A 70 -5.87 3.66 -13.39
C ARG A 70 -5.52 2.21 -13.03
N CYS A 71 -4.44 1.67 -13.59
CA CYS A 71 -3.91 0.37 -13.19
C CYS A 71 -3.51 0.38 -11.72
N LEU A 72 -2.83 1.43 -11.26
CA LEU A 72 -2.47 1.58 -9.85
C LEU A 72 -3.71 1.53 -8.95
N ILE A 73 -4.74 2.34 -9.24
CA ILE A 73 -5.99 2.32 -8.46
C ILE A 73 -6.60 0.91 -8.41
N GLU A 74 -6.65 0.21 -9.54
CA GLU A 74 -7.22 -1.15 -9.59
C GLU A 74 -6.35 -2.17 -8.85
N THR A 75 -5.02 -2.09 -8.95
CA THR A 75 -4.11 -3.00 -8.24
C THR A 75 -4.11 -2.81 -6.73
N LEU A 76 -4.44 -1.61 -6.24
CA LEU A 76 -4.60 -1.34 -4.81
C LEU A 76 -5.97 -1.78 -4.26
N ARG A 77 -6.89 -2.24 -5.11
CA ARG A 77 -8.23 -2.62 -4.67
C ARG A 77 -8.15 -3.75 -3.63
N PRO A 78 -8.82 -3.64 -2.46
CA PRO A 78 -8.76 -4.65 -1.40
C PRO A 78 -9.25 -6.07 -1.76
N LYS A 79 -9.80 -6.27 -2.97
CA LYS A 79 -10.29 -7.58 -3.45
C LYS A 79 -9.18 -8.49 -3.96
N HIS A 80 -7.99 -7.98 -4.23
CA HIS A 80 -6.86 -8.79 -4.68
C HIS A 80 -6.19 -9.41 -3.46
N SER A 81 -6.48 -10.69 -3.19
CA SER A 81 -5.94 -11.43 -2.03
C SER A 81 -4.42 -11.59 -2.05
N SER A 82 -3.75 -11.31 -3.19
CA SER A 82 -2.31 -11.47 -3.35
C SER A 82 -1.50 -10.19 -3.09
N ASN A 83 -2.00 -8.98 -3.38
CA ASN A 83 -1.36 -7.67 -3.13
C ASN A 83 0.18 -7.73 -3.05
N LYS A 84 0.77 -8.20 -4.13
CA LYS A 84 2.19 -8.55 -4.20
C LYS A 84 3.03 -7.30 -4.51
N PRO A 85 4.08 -7.01 -3.72
CA PRO A 85 4.97 -5.88 -3.93
C PRO A 85 5.55 -5.77 -5.35
N GLN A 86 5.67 -6.88 -6.08
CA GLN A 86 6.19 -6.96 -7.44
C GLN A 86 5.43 -6.04 -8.40
N VAL A 87 4.09 -6.06 -8.36
CA VAL A 87 3.26 -5.23 -9.24
C VAL A 87 3.43 -3.75 -8.90
N TRP A 88 3.48 -3.40 -7.62
CA TRP A 88 3.69 -2.01 -7.20
C TRP A 88 5.11 -1.52 -7.51
N ASN A 89 6.12 -2.38 -7.38
CA ASN A 89 7.50 -2.09 -7.79
C ASN A 89 7.58 -1.83 -9.30
N PHE A 90 6.90 -2.64 -10.10
CA PHE A 90 6.79 -2.42 -11.53
C PHE A 90 6.12 -1.08 -11.83
N LEU A 91 4.95 -0.81 -11.27
CA LEU A 91 4.23 0.45 -11.48
C LEU A 91 5.04 1.68 -11.02
N TYR A 92 5.73 1.58 -9.87
CA TYR A 92 6.63 2.60 -9.37
C TYR A 92 7.74 2.91 -10.38
N LYS A 93 8.39 1.89 -10.96
CA LYS A 93 9.44 2.07 -11.98
C LYS A 93 8.86 2.62 -13.29
N ALA A 94 7.67 2.17 -13.68
CA ALA A 94 7.02 2.55 -14.95
C ALA A 94 6.55 4.03 -14.97
N MET A 95 6.34 4.63 -13.79
CA MET A 95 5.97 6.02 -13.60
C MET A 95 7.24 6.91 -13.52
N THR A 96 7.62 7.52 -14.63
CA THR A 96 8.92 8.19 -14.78
C THR A 96 9.05 9.55 -14.08
N ASN A 97 7.94 10.28 -13.88
CA ASN A 97 8.02 11.68 -13.44
C ASN A 97 7.83 11.87 -11.93
N ASN A 98 6.83 11.22 -11.32
CA ASN A 98 6.55 11.38 -9.90
C ASN A 98 5.72 10.22 -9.34
N PRO A 99 6.36 9.07 -9.04
CA PRO A 99 5.66 7.91 -8.49
C PRO A 99 5.04 8.23 -7.12
N GLU A 100 5.68 9.03 -6.27
CA GLU A 100 5.10 9.43 -4.97
C GLU A 100 3.75 10.11 -5.14
N VAL A 101 3.63 11.07 -6.06
CA VAL A 101 2.37 11.79 -6.30
C VAL A 101 1.29 10.85 -6.83
N ALA A 102 1.64 9.91 -7.72
CA ALA A 102 0.68 8.94 -8.25
C ALA A 102 0.13 8.02 -7.16
N PHE A 103 1.02 7.44 -6.34
CA PHE A 103 0.65 6.60 -5.20
C PHE A 103 -0.13 7.39 -4.14
N THR A 104 0.26 8.65 -3.87
CA THR A 104 -0.46 9.53 -2.93
C THR A 104 -1.90 9.74 -3.40
N LYS A 105 -2.11 10.09 -4.67
CA LYS A 105 -3.44 10.31 -5.24
C LYS A 105 -4.29 9.03 -5.22
N ALA A 106 -3.67 7.89 -5.53
CA ALA A 106 -4.37 6.60 -5.48
C ALA A 106 -4.78 6.24 -4.04
N PHE A 107 -3.93 6.50 -3.06
CA PHE A 107 -4.27 6.27 -1.66
C PHE A 107 -5.36 7.22 -1.17
N GLU A 108 -5.28 8.52 -1.49
CA GLU A 108 -6.31 9.51 -1.18
C GLU A 108 -7.67 9.16 -1.78
N TYR A 109 -7.69 8.58 -2.99
CA TYR A 109 -8.92 8.06 -3.59
C TYR A 109 -9.57 7.00 -2.68
N TYR A 110 -8.79 6.07 -2.13
CA TYR A 110 -9.29 5.05 -1.21
C TYR A 110 -9.69 5.60 0.15
N LEU A 111 -8.90 6.54 0.71
CA LEU A 111 -9.26 7.24 1.95
C LEU A 111 -10.65 7.88 1.83
N ARG A 112 -10.91 8.64 0.75
CA ARG A 112 -12.23 9.27 0.50
C ARG A 112 -13.34 8.26 0.23
N LYS A 113 -13.02 7.20 -0.51
CA LYS A 113 -13.98 6.13 -0.82
C LYS A 113 -14.43 5.40 0.44
N ASN A 114 -13.53 5.24 1.41
CA ASN A 114 -13.77 4.50 2.64
C ASN A 114 -14.17 5.41 3.83
N GLU A 115 -14.07 6.73 3.70
CA GLU A 115 -14.49 7.69 4.73
C GLU A 115 -15.94 7.49 5.18
N LYS A 116 -16.79 6.95 4.29
CA LYS A 116 -18.20 6.64 4.57
C LYS A 116 -18.43 5.23 5.12
N LEU A 117 -17.38 4.43 5.29
CA LEU A 117 -17.42 3.04 5.73
C LEU A 117 -17.02 2.92 7.21
N THR A 118 -17.62 3.74 8.07
CA THR A 118 -17.59 3.47 9.51
C THR A 118 -18.49 2.28 9.78
N THR A 119 -18.04 1.31 10.57
CA THR A 119 -18.92 0.22 11.01
C THR A 119 -20.05 0.80 11.87
N GLU A 120 -21.13 0.03 12.06
CA GLU A 120 -22.22 0.39 12.97
C GLU A 120 -21.74 0.70 14.41
N TYR A 121 -20.54 0.23 14.75
CA TYR A 121 -19.89 0.39 16.05
C TYR A 121 -18.83 1.51 16.05
N GLY A 122 -18.77 2.33 15.01
CA GLY A 122 -17.82 3.46 14.92
C GLY A 122 -16.37 3.04 14.71
N ILE A 123 -16.10 1.79 14.31
CA ILE A 123 -14.75 1.29 14.04
C ILE A 123 -14.35 1.69 12.62
N ILE A 124 -13.15 2.25 12.52
CA ILE A 124 -12.50 2.61 11.27
C ILE A 124 -11.55 1.48 10.90
N LYS A 125 -11.71 0.93 9.69
CA LYS A 125 -10.77 -0.05 9.12
C LYS A 125 -9.66 0.68 8.37
N LEU A 126 -8.50 0.03 8.24
CA LEU A 126 -7.47 0.48 7.31
C LEU A 126 -8.05 0.65 5.91
N SER A 127 -7.72 1.77 5.27
CA SER A 127 -8.28 2.11 3.97
C SER A 127 -7.74 1.22 2.84
N LEU A 128 -6.56 0.65 3.03
CA LEU A 128 -5.94 -0.29 2.11
C LEU A 128 -5.47 -1.56 2.84
N PRO A 129 -5.00 -2.57 2.10
CA PRO A 129 -4.43 -3.79 2.68
C PRO A 129 -3.08 -3.53 3.37
N SER A 130 -2.79 -4.25 4.47
CA SER A 130 -1.60 -3.99 5.31
C SER A 130 -0.26 -4.03 4.58
N ASN A 131 -0.10 -4.95 3.64
CA ASN A 131 1.09 -5.05 2.81
C ASN A 131 1.36 -3.79 1.97
N PHE A 132 0.32 -3.02 1.63
CA PHE A 132 0.51 -1.73 0.97
C PHE A 132 1.24 -0.74 1.87
N TYR A 133 0.82 -0.59 3.14
CA TYR A 133 1.49 0.31 4.08
C TYR A 133 2.92 -0.15 4.33
N ASN A 134 3.14 -1.45 4.51
CA ASN A 134 4.50 -1.99 4.66
C ASN A 134 5.37 -1.62 3.46
N TRP A 135 4.84 -1.82 2.26
CA TRP A 135 5.54 -1.47 1.03
C TRP A 135 5.83 0.03 0.95
N ILE A 136 4.86 0.90 1.25
CA ILE A 136 5.06 2.36 1.27
C ILE A 136 6.16 2.75 2.24
N LEU A 137 6.09 2.26 3.48
CA LEU A 137 7.02 2.63 4.54
C LEU A 137 8.44 2.11 4.31
N ILE A 138 8.60 1.04 3.52
CA ILE A 138 9.90 0.57 3.04
C ILE A 138 10.37 1.38 1.83
N LYS A 139 9.44 1.75 0.93
CA LYS A 139 9.77 2.33 -0.37
C LYS A 139 10.02 3.84 -0.33
N PHE A 140 9.28 4.55 0.51
CA PHE A 140 9.29 6.00 0.61
C PHE A 140 9.88 6.44 1.96
N GLY A 141 10.60 7.56 1.95
CA GLY A 141 11.17 8.14 3.16
C GLY A 141 10.10 8.73 4.09
N LEU A 142 10.53 9.10 5.30
CA LEU A 142 9.65 9.65 6.34
C LEU A 142 9.05 11.02 5.96
N ASP A 143 9.74 11.79 5.12
CA ASP A 143 9.28 13.10 4.66
C ASP A 143 8.28 13.01 3.51
N ALA A 144 8.11 11.84 2.91
CA ALA A 144 7.16 11.65 1.82
C ALA A 144 5.73 11.84 2.32
N ARG A 145 4.91 12.52 1.52
CA ARG A 145 3.52 12.83 1.88
C ARG A 145 2.71 11.55 2.11
N ILE A 146 2.93 10.55 1.27
CA ILE A 146 2.25 9.25 1.39
C ILE A 146 2.59 8.52 2.69
N THR A 147 3.82 8.63 3.18
CA THR A 147 4.25 8.06 4.46
C THR A 147 3.45 8.67 5.62
N ARG A 148 3.26 10.00 5.60
CA ARG A 148 2.43 10.70 6.59
C ARG A 148 0.98 10.23 6.55
N LEU A 149 0.40 10.07 5.36
CA LEU A 149 -0.95 9.54 5.19
C LEU A 149 -1.09 8.11 5.73
N CYS A 150 -0.08 7.26 5.54
CA CYS A 150 -0.07 5.90 6.08
C CYS A 150 -0.14 5.93 7.62
N PHE A 151 0.68 6.78 8.24
CA PHE A 151 0.66 6.95 9.70
C PHE A 151 -0.67 7.49 10.21
N GLU A 152 -1.25 8.50 9.56
CA GLU A 152 -2.57 9.04 9.94
C GLU A 152 -3.67 7.97 9.89
N ASP A 153 -3.73 7.19 8.82
CA ASP A 153 -4.77 6.17 8.63
C ASP A 153 -4.61 5.01 9.63
N ILE A 154 -3.37 4.54 9.88
CA ILE A 154 -3.07 3.53 10.90
C ILE A 154 -3.50 4.02 12.29
N LEU A 155 -3.18 5.27 12.64
CA LEU A 155 -3.55 5.84 13.94
C LEU A 155 -5.06 6.00 14.10
N LYS A 156 -5.75 6.51 13.06
CA LYS A 156 -7.21 6.64 13.07
C LYS A 156 -7.87 5.28 13.28
N ALA A 157 -7.42 4.25 12.56
CA ALA A 157 -7.92 2.89 12.72
C ALA A 157 -7.67 2.37 14.14
N ARG A 158 -6.44 2.48 14.66
CA ARG A 158 -6.08 1.99 15.99
C ARG A 158 -6.87 2.68 17.10
N VAL A 159 -6.94 4.01 17.09
CA VAL A 159 -7.70 4.80 18.08
C VAL A 159 -9.19 4.42 18.06
N SER A 160 -9.75 4.13 16.89
CA SER A 160 -11.15 3.68 16.81
C SER A 160 -11.37 2.30 17.47
N ILE A 161 -10.40 1.39 17.30
CA ILE A 161 -10.42 0.07 17.95
C ILE A 161 -10.31 0.23 19.47
N ASP A 162 -9.35 1.03 19.97
CA ASP A 162 -9.16 1.24 21.41
C ASP A 162 -10.40 1.85 22.07
N LYS A 163 -11.06 2.80 21.41
CA LYS A 163 -12.34 3.36 21.87
C LYS A 163 -13.43 2.28 21.96
N ALA A 164 -13.51 1.40 20.97
CA ALA A 164 -14.50 0.34 20.93
C ALA A 164 -14.26 -0.74 22.00
N ILE A 165 -12.99 -1.09 22.29
CA ILE A 165 -12.61 -1.97 23.41
C ILE A 165 -12.99 -1.34 24.74
N THR A 166 -12.62 -0.07 24.95
CA THR A 166 -12.89 0.65 26.21
C THR A 166 -14.39 0.77 26.50
N ALA A 167 -15.21 0.94 25.46
CA ALA A 167 -16.66 0.99 25.58
C ALA A 167 -17.30 -0.38 25.90
N ASN A 168 -16.64 -1.49 25.54
CA ASN A 168 -17.13 -2.85 25.72
C ASN A 168 -16.05 -3.73 26.38
N ALA A 169 -15.81 -3.50 27.67
CA ALA A 169 -14.71 -4.12 28.44
C ALA A 169 -14.73 -5.66 28.56
N ASN A 170 -15.72 -6.34 27.96
CA ASN A 170 -15.91 -7.80 28.07
C ASN A 170 -15.56 -8.57 26.78
N THR A 171 -14.97 -7.92 25.78
CA THR A 171 -14.60 -8.57 24.51
C THR A 171 -13.19 -8.21 24.06
N ASP A 172 -12.34 -9.21 23.82
CA ASP A 172 -10.97 -9.02 23.30
C ASP A 172 -10.95 -8.43 21.88
N ILE A 173 -12.00 -8.70 21.11
CA ILE A 173 -12.21 -8.17 19.75
C ILE A 173 -13.53 -7.39 19.74
N PRO A 174 -13.53 -6.09 19.39
CA PRO A 174 -14.74 -5.31 19.32
C PRO A 174 -15.78 -5.85 18.33
N ASN A 175 -17.06 -5.63 18.62
CA ASN A 175 -18.14 -5.92 17.68
C ASN A 175 -18.01 -5.06 16.40
N GLY A 176 -18.31 -5.64 15.24
CA GLY A 176 -18.30 -4.94 13.95
C GLY A 176 -16.96 -4.95 13.20
N ILE A 177 -15.90 -5.52 13.76
CA ILE A 177 -14.64 -5.79 13.06
C ILE A 177 -14.40 -7.30 12.95
N SER A 178 -13.86 -7.75 11.82
CA SER A 178 -13.45 -9.15 11.69
C SER A 178 -12.18 -9.41 12.49
N GLN A 179 -11.98 -10.63 12.98
CA GLN A 179 -10.74 -11.03 13.65
C GLN A 179 -9.49 -10.75 12.78
N TYR A 180 -9.62 -10.98 11.46
CA TYR A 180 -8.56 -10.68 10.50
C TYR A 180 -8.23 -9.19 10.44
N ASP A 181 -9.24 -8.32 10.29
CA ASP A 181 -9.04 -6.87 10.21
C ASP A 181 -8.48 -6.29 11.52
N PHE A 182 -8.95 -6.80 12.65
CA PHE A 182 -8.48 -6.44 13.98
C PHE A 182 -6.99 -6.77 14.13
N HIS A 183 -6.61 -8.03 13.92
CA HIS A 183 -5.22 -8.47 14.04
C HIS A 183 -4.31 -7.76 13.05
N THR A 184 -4.77 -7.57 11.81
CA THR A 184 -4.01 -6.84 10.79
C THR A 184 -3.70 -5.40 11.23
N THR A 185 -4.69 -4.69 11.78
CA THR A 185 -4.53 -3.31 12.25
C THR A 185 -3.64 -3.23 13.49
N CYS A 186 -3.83 -4.15 14.45
CA CYS A 186 -3.00 -4.22 15.64
C CYS A 186 -1.55 -4.56 15.31
N ASN A 187 -1.31 -5.50 14.39
CA ASN A 187 0.02 -5.92 13.97
C ASN A 187 0.75 -4.79 13.25
N ILE A 188 0.10 -4.09 12.32
CA ILE A 188 0.75 -2.98 11.62
C ILE A 188 1.09 -1.84 12.57
N PHE A 189 0.17 -1.52 13.50
CA PHE A 189 0.45 -0.54 14.54
C PHE A 189 1.61 -0.99 15.43
N LYS A 190 1.65 -2.25 15.87
CA LYS A 190 2.75 -2.80 16.68
C LYS A 190 4.10 -2.64 15.99
N ILE A 191 4.19 -3.00 14.70
CA ILE A 191 5.42 -2.87 13.90
C ILE A 191 5.91 -1.42 13.88
N TYR A 192 5.02 -0.46 13.66
CA TYR A 192 5.41 0.94 13.48
C TYR A 192 5.26 1.80 14.75
N SER A 193 4.76 1.25 15.85
CA SER A 193 4.64 1.89 17.18
C SER A 193 5.92 2.52 17.69
N PRO A 194 7.13 1.96 17.45
CA PRO A 194 8.37 2.61 17.86
C PRO A 194 8.58 3.93 17.11
N LEU A 195 8.22 4.00 15.83
CA LEU A 195 8.30 5.23 15.05
C LEU A 195 7.29 6.23 15.62
N PHE A 196 6.06 5.82 15.89
CA PHE A 196 5.05 6.69 16.51
C PHE A 196 5.49 7.29 17.85
N ARG A 197 6.27 6.56 18.68
CA ARG A 197 6.76 7.03 19.98
C ARG A 197 7.74 8.21 19.90
N TYR A 198 8.50 8.32 18.82
CA TYR A 198 9.49 9.38 18.62
C TYR A 198 9.06 10.43 17.58
N TYR A 199 8.13 10.11 16.68
CA TYR A 199 7.78 10.97 15.54
C TYR A 199 6.48 11.76 15.69
N LEU A 200 5.49 11.27 16.44
CA LEU A 200 4.14 11.88 16.48
C LEU A 200 4.08 13.31 17.06
N PRO A 201 4.74 13.60 18.19
CA PRO A 201 4.66 14.93 18.79
C PRO A 201 5.23 16.01 17.86
N ASP A 202 6.36 15.72 17.20
CA ASP A 202 7.09 16.67 16.37
C ASP A 202 6.47 16.82 14.98
N LEU A 203 5.94 15.74 14.38
CA LEU A 203 5.40 15.77 13.01
C LEU A 203 4.00 16.41 12.92
N PHE A 204 3.17 16.24 13.94
CA PHE A 204 1.76 16.67 13.90
C PHE A 204 1.46 17.86 14.82
N ASN A 205 2.45 18.36 15.58
CA ASN A 205 2.24 19.36 16.63
C ASN A 205 1.05 18.98 17.54
N MET A 206 0.88 17.67 17.78
CA MET A 206 -0.24 17.10 18.51
C MET A 206 0.20 16.79 19.93
N LYS A 207 -0.55 17.32 20.90
CA LYS A 207 -0.41 16.94 22.31
C LYS A 207 -1.03 15.55 22.48
N ILE A 208 -0.20 14.51 22.56
CA ILE A 208 -0.66 13.15 22.80
C ILE A 208 -1.40 13.12 24.14
N SER A 209 -2.69 12.75 24.13
CA SER A 209 -3.57 12.75 25.30
C SER A 209 -3.82 11.35 25.89
N PHE A 210 -3.04 10.35 25.47
CA PHE A 210 -3.12 8.98 25.96
C PHE A 210 -1.73 8.47 26.33
N ASP A 211 -1.64 7.65 27.37
CA ASP A 211 -0.37 7.12 27.86
C ASP A 211 0.18 6.05 26.91
N MET A 212 1.44 6.23 26.53
CA MET A 212 2.22 5.25 25.78
C MET A 212 3.15 4.48 26.75
N PRO A 213 3.33 3.16 26.58
CA PRO A 213 2.80 2.33 25.50
C PRO A 213 1.35 1.88 25.77
N MET A 214 0.50 1.97 24.75
CA MET A 214 -0.78 1.25 24.76
C MET A 214 -0.51 -0.26 24.93
N GLN A 215 -1.32 -0.95 25.74
CA GLN A 215 -1.12 -2.37 26.04
C GLN A 215 -1.01 -3.20 24.75
N ILE A 216 0.19 -3.73 24.49
CA ILE A 216 0.49 -4.62 23.37
C ILE A 216 0.23 -6.04 23.86
N ILE A 217 -0.69 -6.77 23.22
CA ILE A 217 -0.76 -8.22 23.38
C ILE A 217 0.42 -8.79 22.59
N GLU A 218 1.41 -9.32 23.31
CA GLU A 218 2.64 -9.84 22.72
C GLU A 218 2.41 -11.21 22.08
N ASP A 219 2.34 -11.25 20.74
CA ASP A 219 2.86 -12.38 19.97
C ASP A 219 4.01 -11.90 19.08
N THR A 220 5.16 -12.52 19.27
CA THR A 220 6.51 -12.13 18.83
C THR A 220 6.83 -12.64 17.43
N ASP A 221 7.33 -11.76 16.56
CA ASP A 221 8.09 -12.16 15.37
C ASP A 221 9.42 -11.37 15.36
N ASP A 222 10.49 -12.04 15.82
CA ASP A 222 11.79 -11.45 16.15
C ASP A 222 12.57 -10.91 14.94
N ILE A 223 12.21 -11.35 13.73
CA ILE A 223 12.93 -11.01 12.49
C ILE A 223 12.75 -9.52 12.14
N PHE A 224 11.58 -8.94 12.41
CA PHE A 224 11.29 -7.54 12.07
C PHE A 224 11.86 -6.54 13.08
N ARG A 225 12.07 -6.96 14.34
CA ARG A 225 12.66 -6.12 15.39
C ARG A 225 14.09 -5.70 15.03
N ASN A 226 14.86 -6.61 14.46
CA ASN A 226 16.24 -6.37 14.03
C ASN A 226 16.31 -5.40 12.84
N TYR A 227 15.36 -5.49 11.89
CA TYR A 227 15.30 -4.58 10.74
C TYR A 227 14.94 -3.15 11.14
N LEU A 228 13.99 -2.97 12.08
CA LEU A 228 13.67 -1.66 12.66
C LEU A 228 14.83 -1.06 13.46
N HIS A 229 15.58 -1.91 14.18
CA HIS A 229 16.77 -1.48 14.91
C HIS A 229 17.82 -0.91 13.96
N GLU A 230 18.12 -1.60 12.85
CA GLU A 230 19.07 -1.06 11.86
C GLU A 230 18.57 0.22 11.19
N LEU A 231 17.28 0.30 10.84
CA LEU A 231 16.72 1.45 10.12
C LEU A 231 16.64 2.72 10.99
N ILE A 232 16.44 2.56 12.30
CA ILE A 232 16.47 3.66 13.28
C ILE A 232 17.91 4.13 13.52
N TYR A 233 18.86 3.20 13.72
CA TYR A 233 20.25 3.57 14.04
C TYR A 233 21.03 4.11 12.84
N GLN A 234 20.75 3.64 11.61
CA GLN A 234 21.44 4.14 10.41
C GLN A 234 20.97 5.55 10.00
N ASN A 235 19.74 5.94 10.34
CA ASN A 235 19.17 7.23 9.94
C ASN A 235 19.12 8.27 11.07
N PHE A 236 19.31 7.87 12.33
CA PHE A 236 19.29 8.76 13.49
C PHE A 236 20.44 8.43 14.46
N PRO A 237 21.68 8.87 14.19
CA PRO A 237 22.87 8.49 14.98
C PRO A 237 22.93 9.08 16.40
N ASN A 238 21.95 9.91 16.81
CA ASN A 238 21.99 10.65 18.07
C ASN A 238 20.90 10.25 19.08
N SER A 239 20.57 8.97 19.20
CA SER A 239 19.89 8.47 20.41
C SER A 239 20.89 7.81 21.35
N GLU A 240 21.84 8.60 21.86
CA GLU A 240 22.61 8.18 23.02
C GLU A 240 21.69 8.09 24.25
N ASN A 241 21.75 6.93 24.90
CA ASN A 241 21.40 6.69 26.30
C ASN A 241 19.94 6.93 26.73
N VAL A 242 19.09 5.95 26.48
CA VAL A 242 18.02 5.61 27.44
C VAL A 242 18.24 4.19 27.92
N ASN A 243 18.92 4.08 29.06
CA ASN A 243 19.05 2.84 29.82
C ASN A 243 17.66 2.29 30.13
N LEU A 244 17.39 1.07 29.66
CA LEU A 244 16.25 0.26 30.06
C LEU A 244 16.66 -0.58 31.26
N ASN A 245 16.31 -0.11 32.46
CA ASN A 245 16.04 -0.96 33.61
C ASN A 245 14.53 -1.13 33.72
#